data_AF-A0A132TLC7-F1
#
_entry.id   AF-A0A132TLC7-F1
#
_cell.length_a   1.000
_cell.length_b   1.000
_cell.length_c   1.000
_cell.angle_alpha   90.00
_cell.angle_beta   90.00
_cell.angle_gamma   90.00
#
_symmetry.space_group_name_H-M   'P 1'
#
loop_
_entity.id
_entity.type
_entity.pdbx_description
1 polymer ?
#
loop_
_entity_poly.entity_id
_entity_poly.type
_entity_poly.pdbx_seq_one_letter_code
_entity_poly.pdbx_strand_id
1 'polypeptide(L)'
;MNKKEVAHIRKQFKLDHDLMNIYDILNVYIMKETSEIYHWERLPFGLVDREKQELYMGNFKKLLTGELDHKLFELKFQEEAEEPARVMLHQGLVTGDPEEWQDLMMMLVDKMLVDAKYEKDMVVTFVRGQYYRPTKARNEEAEESGKDEMFAHPFILCSVNSTEQQRKNLMFDYVEREFKYNIIVDPIIKLSSPEQGFFYPSVTDNYSDVNRVLYCTGKSNYPDPQFIEQVLNAERSVTALEERSFFEDIVKELAGEQLDTTTLAQVYEEIQQVIEGGEGEEEPPKLDYKDVERVLASSGVENVTAEKVERAFETVIDDKYYEMKASSVIPKYTTKSIKIETKVATISVSPQDLRYVKQVNYQGKRCIMIEVDEEVVIEGFTLNTETL
;
A
#
# COMPACT_ATOMS: atom_id res chain seq x y z
N MET A 1 5.83 -8.76 -7.65
CA MET A 1 5.87 -8.89 -6.18
C MET A 1 4.48 -9.05 -5.60
N ASN A 2 4.22 -10.23 -5.06
CA ASN A 2 2.97 -10.56 -4.37
C ASN A 2 3.06 -10.32 -2.85
N LYS A 3 1.90 -10.45 -2.18
CA LYS A 3 1.77 -10.22 -0.73
C LYS A 3 2.66 -11.14 0.11
N LYS A 4 2.90 -12.38 -0.34
CA LYS A 4 3.73 -13.37 0.37
C LYS A 4 5.20 -12.96 0.34
N GLU A 5 5.68 -12.47 -0.80
CA GLU A 5 7.06 -12.01 -1.00
C GLU A 5 7.37 -10.75 -0.18
N VAL A 6 6.50 -9.73 -0.22
CA VAL A 6 6.62 -8.54 0.64
C VAL A 6 6.68 -8.94 2.10
N ALA A 7 5.76 -9.82 2.53
CA ALA A 7 5.70 -10.27 3.92
C ALA A 7 6.95 -11.06 4.33
N HIS A 8 7.53 -11.85 3.42
CA HIS A 8 8.78 -12.55 3.65
C HIS A 8 9.93 -11.57 3.91
N ILE A 9 10.16 -10.62 3.01
CA ILE A 9 11.23 -9.61 3.12
C ILE A 9 11.04 -8.77 4.40
N ARG A 10 9.82 -8.28 4.64
CA ARG A 10 9.50 -7.45 5.81
C ARG A 10 9.81 -8.16 7.13
N LYS A 11 9.57 -9.48 7.22
CA LYS A 11 9.85 -10.25 8.44
C LYS A 11 11.34 -10.31 8.78
N GLN A 12 12.22 -10.17 7.78
CA GLN A 12 13.67 -10.26 7.95
C GLN A 12 14.30 -9.00 8.57
N PHE A 13 13.64 -7.83 8.51
CA PHE A 13 14.14 -6.56 9.09
C PHE A 13 14.11 -6.56 10.63
N LYS A 14 14.83 -7.47 11.27
CA LYS A 14 15.00 -7.61 12.72
C LYS A 14 16.49 -7.55 13.04
N LEU A 15 16.84 -7.01 14.20
CA LEU A 15 18.20 -7.11 14.70
C LEU A 15 18.57 -8.58 14.92
N ASP A 16 19.85 -8.89 14.70
CA ASP A 16 20.44 -10.21 14.91
C ASP A 16 19.72 -11.34 14.14
N HIS A 17 19.15 -11.04 12.97
CA HIS A 17 18.44 -12.01 12.14
C HIS A 17 19.34 -12.62 11.08
N ASP A 18 19.58 -13.93 11.14
CA ASP A 18 20.55 -14.64 10.29
C ASP A 18 20.26 -14.54 8.78
N LEU A 19 19.00 -14.31 8.41
CA LEU A 19 18.57 -14.22 7.00
C LEU A 19 18.63 -12.80 6.40
N MET A 20 19.16 -11.80 7.11
CA MET A 20 19.34 -10.45 6.55
C MET A 20 20.58 -9.77 7.10
N ASN A 21 21.40 -9.26 6.20
CA ASN A 21 22.58 -8.47 6.53
C ASN A 21 22.51 -7.10 5.85
N ILE A 22 22.61 -6.02 6.63
CA ILE A 22 22.72 -4.65 6.12
C ILE A 22 24.18 -4.23 6.23
N TYR A 23 24.74 -3.76 5.12
CA TYR A 23 26.16 -3.40 5.03
C TYR A 23 26.40 -1.96 5.40
N ASP A 24 25.70 -1.04 4.74
CA ASP A 24 25.89 0.40 4.87
C ASP A 24 24.53 1.08 5.04
N ILE A 25 24.54 2.19 5.76
CA ILE A 25 23.44 3.14 5.86
C ILE A 25 23.94 4.52 5.48
N LEU A 26 23.13 5.25 4.72
CA LEU A 26 23.33 6.66 4.37
C LEU A 26 22.09 7.43 4.82
N ASN A 27 22.30 8.44 5.67
CA ASN A 27 21.27 9.37 6.09
C ASN A 27 21.53 10.72 5.45
N VAL A 28 20.50 11.32 4.87
CA VAL A 28 20.57 12.63 4.22
C VAL A 28 19.48 13.52 4.82
N TYR A 29 19.89 14.62 5.44
CA TYR A 29 19.00 15.59 6.06
C TYR A 29 18.80 16.79 5.15
N ILE A 30 17.54 17.08 4.83
CA ILE A 30 17.12 18.12 3.89
C ILE A 30 16.32 19.18 4.67
N MET A 31 16.73 20.43 4.55
CA MET A 31 16.03 21.55 5.18
C MET A 31 14.87 22.02 4.30
N LYS A 32 13.70 22.20 4.92
CA LYS A 32 12.51 22.70 4.22
C LYS A 32 12.64 24.13 3.70
N GLU A 33 13.46 24.96 4.34
CA GLU A 33 13.55 26.39 4.04
C GLU A 33 14.30 26.66 2.75
N THR A 34 15.35 25.87 2.49
CA THR A 34 16.20 25.99 1.31
C THR A 34 15.92 24.92 0.27
N SER A 35 15.24 23.82 0.64
CA SER A 35 15.17 22.59 -0.15
C SER A 35 16.56 22.06 -0.52
N GLU A 36 17.55 22.25 0.35
CA GLU A 36 18.93 21.82 0.16
C GLU A 36 19.34 20.76 1.17
N ILE A 37 20.35 19.96 0.78
CA ILE A 37 21.01 19.00 1.67
C ILE A 37 21.82 19.78 2.71
N TYR A 38 21.37 19.72 3.96
CA TYR A 38 22.06 20.35 5.09
C TYR A 38 23.22 19.49 5.59
N HIS A 39 23.00 18.18 5.68
CA HIS A 39 24.00 17.24 6.15
C HIS A 39 23.71 15.83 5.62
N TRP A 40 24.75 15.04 5.45
CA TRP A 40 24.64 13.62 5.20
C TRP A 40 25.71 12.85 5.98
N GLU A 41 25.40 11.61 6.34
CA GLU A 41 26.31 10.72 7.05
C GLU A 41 26.16 9.31 6.49
N ARG A 42 27.28 8.71 6.07
CA ARG A 42 27.37 7.28 5.71
C ARG A 42 28.16 6.52 6.77
N LEU A 43 27.62 5.41 7.22
CA LEU A 43 28.29 4.49 8.14
C LEU A 43 28.07 3.04 7.71
N PRO A 44 29.06 2.16 7.91
CA PRO A 44 28.79 0.73 7.96
C PRO A 44 27.72 0.47 9.03
N PHE A 45 26.66 -0.26 8.69
CA PHE A 45 25.50 -0.43 9.56
C PHE A 45 25.90 -1.06 10.91
N GLY A 46 26.86 -1.99 10.90
CA GLY A 46 27.40 -2.61 12.11
C GLY A 46 28.12 -1.66 13.09
N LEU A 47 28.49 -0.45 12.66
CA LEU A 47 29.08 0.58 13.52
C LEU A 47 28.05 1.58 14.07
N VAL A 48 26.79 1.48 13.63
CA VAL A 48 25.69 2.30 14.15
C VAL A 48 25.33 1.82 15.56
N ASP A 49 25.04 2.75 16.45
CA ASP A 49 24.58 2.44 17.80
C ASP A 49 23.33 1.52 17.79
N ARG A 50 23.26 0.59 18.74
CA ARG A 50 22.25 -0.47 18.74
C ARG A 50 20.82 0.07 18.84
N GLU A 51 20.60 1.14 19.60
CA GLU A 51 19.26 1.76 19.68
C GLU A 51 18.88 2.41 18.35
N LYS A 52 19.83 3.07 17.68
CA LYS A 52 19.62 3.62 16.33
C LYS A 52 19.32 2.52 15.30
N GLN A 53 20.06 1.41 15.34
CA GLN A 53 19.80 0.26 14.47
C GLN A 53 18.37 -0.27 14.63
N GLU A 54 17.88 -0.39 15.86
CA GLU A 54 16.50 -0.83 16.14
C GLU A 54 15.46 0.13 15.53
N LEU A 55 15.68 1.45 15.69
CA LEU A 55 14.81 2.47 15.09
C LEU A 55 14.77 2.39 13.56
N TYR A 56 15.92 2.22 12.91
CA TYR A 56 16.00 2.05 11.45
C TYR A 56 15.31 0.76 10.98
N MET A 57 15.53 -0.36 11.66
CA MET A 57 14.83 -1.62 11.36
C MET A 57 13.30 -1.48 11.49
N GLY A 58 12.85 -0.75 12.52
CA GLY A 58 11.44 -0.39 12.68
C GLY A 58 10.89 0.44 11.52
N ASN A 59 11.66 1.42 11.05
CA ASN A 59 11.32 2.26 9.90
C ASN A 59 11.15 1.42 8.62
N PHE A 60 12.13 0.57 8.30
CA PHE A 60 12.11 -0.26 7.08
C PHE A 60 10.96 -1.26 7.09
N LYS A 61 10.66 -1.87 8.24
CA LYS A 61 9.45 -2.69 8.41
C LYS A 61 8.17 -1.90 8.15
N LYS A 62 8.13 -0.66 8.65
CA LYS A 62 6.94 0.19 8.54
C LYS A 62 6.74 0.66 7.10
N LEU A 63 7.82 0.95 6.38
CA LEU A 63 7.80 1.31 4.96
C LEU A 63 7.16 0.19 4.12
N LEU A 64 7.59 -1.06 4.34
CA LEU A 64 7.05 -2.24 3.66
C LEU A 64 5.69 -2.71 4.20
N THR A 65 4.99 -1.88 4.99
CA THR A 65 3.67 -2.22 5.54
C THR A 65 2.56 -1.56 4.74
N GLY A 66 1.72 -2.39 4.14
CA GLY A 66 0.57 -1.93 3.37
C GLY A 66 -0.06 -3.09 2.61
N GLU A 67 -1.21 -2.81 2.00
CA GLU A 67 -1.79 -3.68 0.99
C GLU A 67 -1.21 -3.27 -0.38
N LEU A 68 -1.01 -4.25 -1.28
CA LEU A 68 -0.63 -4.00 -2.66
C LEU A 68 -1.71 -3.15 -3.34
N ASP A 69 -1.30 -2.31 -4.29
CA ASP A 69 -2.17 -1.39 -5.05
C ASP A 69 -2.86 -0.30 -4.20
N HIS A 70 -2.64 -0.32 -2.88
CA HIS A 70 -3.05 0.70 -1.94
C HIS A 70 -1.85 1.51 -1.44
N LYS A 71 -0.82 0.85 -0.92
CA LYS A 71 0.37 1.51 -0.36
C LYS A 71 1.68 1.01 -0.95
N LEU A 72 1.64 -0.17 -1.55
CA LEU A 72 2.78 -0.85 -2.13
C LEU A 72 2.49 -1.06 -3.60
N PHE A 73 3.37 -0.54 -4.45
CA PHE A 73 3.19 -0.54 -5.89
C PHE A 73 4.43 -1.09 -6.54
N GLU A 74 4.29 -2.20 -7.25
CA GLU A 74 5.38 -2.71 -8.08
C GLU A 74 5.34 -2.00 -9.43
N LEU A 75 6.38 -1.23 -9.71
CA LEU A 75 6.47 -0.37 -10.88
C LEU A 75 7.54 -0.88 -11.83
N LYS A 76 7.27 -0.81 -13.14
CA LYS A 76 8.25 -1.08 -14.19
C LYS A 76 9.04 0.21 -14.46
N PHE A 77 10.36 0.10 -14.60
CA PHE A 77 11.16 1.24 -15.04
C PHE A 77 10.86 1.58 -16.50
N GLN A 78 10.84 2.87 -16.82
CA GLN A 78 10.73 3.38 -18.18
C GLN A 78 12.00 3.04 -18.98
N GLU A 79 11.84 2.65 -20.25
CA GLU A 79 12.96 2.19 -21.08
C GLU A 79 13.80 3.36 -21.65
N GLU A 80 13.19 4.53 -21.86
CA GLU A 80 13.77 5.68 -22.58
C GLU A 80 14.03 6.91 -21.68
N ALA A 81 14.37 6.71 -20.40
CA ALA A 81 14.71 7.83 -19.52
C ALA A 81 16.12 8.40 -19.82
N GLU A 82 16.28 9.72 -19.88
CA GLU A 82 17.58 10.38 -20.12
C GLU A 82 18.59 10.08 -19.00
N GLU A 83 18.14 10.13 -17.75
CA GLU A 83 18.92 9.75 -16.58
C GLU A 83 18.25 8.55 -15.90
N PRO A 84 18.45 7.31 -16.38
CA PRO A 84 17.65 6.18 -15.91
C PRO A 84 18.02 5.79 -14.47
N ALA A 85 17.11 6.02 -13.52
CA ALA A 85 17.29 5.59 -12.12
C ALA A 85 17.58 4.09 -11.99
N ARG A 86 17.03 3.26 -12.89
CA ARG A 86 17.36 1.83 -13.00
C ARG A 86 18.86 1.57 -13.09
N VAL A 87 19.58 2.34 -13.91
CA VAL A 87 21.03 2.16 -14.12
C VAL A 87 21.78 2.54 -12.84
N MET A 88 21.43 3.66 -12.22
CA MET A 88 22.03 4.11 -10.96
C MET A 88 21.80 3.09 -9.83
N LEU A 89 20.57 2.59 -9.67
CA LEU A 89 20.22 1.60 -8.66
C LEU A 89 20.90 0.25 -8.92
N HIS A 90 20.93 -0.20 -10.17
CA HIS A 90 21.62 -1.44 -10.54
C HIS A 90 23.13 -1.34 -10.31
N GLN A 91 23.76 -0.22 -10.69
CA GLN A 91 25.18 0.02 -10.45
C GLN A 91 25.48 0.07 -8.95
N GLY A 92 24.65 0.76 -8.16
CA GLY A 92 24.77 0.81 -6.70
C GLY A 92 24.60 -0.55 -6.04
N LEU A 93 23.84 -1.46 -6.67
CA LEU A 93 23.63 -2.82 -6.19
C LEU A 93 24.87 -3.69 -6.38
N VAL A 94 25.60 -3.52 -7.49
CA VAL A 94 26.70 -4.41 -7.91
C VAL A 94 28.10 -3.88 -7.62
N THR A 95 28.28 -2.56 -7.42
CA THR A 95 29.61 -1.94 -7.26
C THR A 95 30.42 -2.57 -6.12
N GLY A 96 29.78 -2.83 -4.97
CA GLY A 96 30.46 -3.21 -3.74
C GLY A 96 31.27 -2.07 -3.09
N ASP A 97 31.69 -1.06 -3.86
CA ASP A 97 32.35 0.14 -3.34
C ASP A 97 31.34 0.99 -2.54
N PRO A 98 31.62 1.26 -1.25
CA PRO A 98 30.76 2.12 -0.44
C PRO A 98 30.75 3.60 -0.86
N GLU A 99 31.83 4.12 -1.44
CA GLU A 99 31.92 5.52 -1.89
C GLU A 99 31.14 5.72 -3.18
N GLU A 100 31.32 4.85 -4.17
CA GLU A 100 30.54 4.88 -5.41
C GLU A 100 29.04 4.73 -5.14
N TRP A 101 28.66 3.82 -4.23
CA TRP A 101 27.26 3.67 -3.83
C TRP A 101 26.70 4.95 -3.21
N GLN A 102 27.48 5.64 -2.37
CA GLN A 102 27.08 6.91 -1.77
C GLN A 102 26.79 7.96 -2.83
N ASP A 103 27.71 8.15 -3.78
CA ASP A 103 27.57 9.15 -4.84
C ASP A 103 26.33 8.87 -5.71
N LEU A 104 26.07 7.59 -6.02
CA LEU A 104 24.85 7.18 -6.74
C LEU A 104 23.56 7.48 -5.96
N MET A 105 23.55 7.26 -4.63
CA MET A 105 22.38 7.58 -3.81
C MET A 105 22.20 9.09 -3.65
N MET A 106 23.28 9.87 -3.57
CA MET A 106 23.22 11.33 -3.51
C MET A 106 22.66 11.92 -4.80
N MET A 107 23.03 11.40 -5.98
CA MET A 107 22.40 11.80 -7.24
C MET A 107 20.89 11.53 -7.25
N LEU A 108 20.43 10.44 -6.62
CA LEU A 108 19.00 10.17 -6.48
C LEU A 108 18.32 11.17 -5.53
N VAL A 109 19.00 11.63 -4.48
CA VAL A 109 18.50 12.70 -3.62
C VAL A 109 18.41 14.02 -4.39
N ASP A 110 19.41 14.36 -5.20
CA ASP A 110 19.37 15.57 -6.02
C ASP A 110 18.12 15.58 -6.93
N LYS A 111 17.77 14.44 -7.52
CA LYS A 111 16.50 14.27 -8.25
C LYS A 111 15.26 14.47 -7.38
N MET A 112 15.27 14.02 -6.13
CA MET A 112 14.17 14.25 -5.19
C MET A 112 13.98 15.73 -4.87
N LEU A 113 15.04 16.54 -4.94
CA LEU A 113 15.00 17.97 -4.64
C LEU A 113 14.50 18.82 -5.82
N VAL A 114 14.56 18.30 -7.05
CA VAL A 114 14.07 19.01 -8.24
C VAL A 114 12.58 19.32 -8.07
N ASP A 115 12.26 20.61 -8.02
CA ASP A 115 10.92 21.16 -7.84
C ASP A 115 10.19 20.73 -6.54
N ALA A 116 10.92 20.22 -5.55
CA ALA A 116 10.33 19.79 -4.28
C ALA A 116 10.07 20.95 -3.32
N LYS A 117 8.84 21.03 -2.84
CA LYS A 117 8.42 21.95 -1.77
C LYS A 117 8.03 21.15 -0.54
N TYR A 118 8.96 21.01 0.39
CA TYR A 118 8.70 20.31 1.64
C TYR A 118 8.07 21.25 2.68
N GLU A 119 7.00 20.80 3.34
CA GLU A 119 6.40 21.54 4.46
C GLU A 119 7.21 21.41 5.76
N LYS A 120 8.05 20.37 5.85
CA LYS A 120 8.83 19.97 7.02
C LYS A 120 10.20 19.53 6.58
N ASP A 121 11.17 19.57 7.48
CA ASP A 121 12.50 19.03 7.18
C ASP A 121 12.36 17.52 6.97
N MET A 122 13.11 17.00 6.01
CA MET A 122 13.02 15.63 5.55
C MET A 122 14.32 14.89 5.80
N VAL A 123 14.20 13.60 6.07
CA VAL A 123 15.34 12.69 6.17
C VAL A 123 15.14 11.56 5.18
N VAL A 124 16.08 11.45 4.24
CA VAL A 124 16.16 10.32 3.32
C VAL A 124 17.18 9.34 3.86
N THR A 125 16.75 8.09 4.06
CA THR A 125 17.60 7.01 4.57
C THR A 125 17.74 5.94 3.50
N PHE A 126 18.96 5.68 3.06
CA PHE A 126 19.29 4.55 2.19
C PHE A 126 20.00 3.47 2.99
N VAL A 127 19.68 2.22 2.69
CA VAL A 127 20.46 1.06 3.12
C VAL A 127 20.72 0.14 1.95
N ARG A 128 21.90 -0.47 1.94
CA ARG A 128 22.18 -1.61 1.08
C ARG A 128 22.51 -2.83 1.92
N GLY A 129 22.08 -3.98 1.44
CA GLY A 129 22.24 -5.24 2.15
C GLY A 129 21.96 -6.43 1.26
N GLN A 130 21.89 -7.59 1.89
CA GLN A 130 21.35 -8.78 1.25
C GLN A 130 20.45 -9.54 2.21
N TYR A 131 19.42 -10.17 1.67
CA TYR A 131 18.63 -11.13 2.41
C TYR A 131 18.80 -12.53 1.81
N TYR A 132 18.61 -13.54 2.64
CA TYR A 132 18.74 -14.92 2.26
C TYR A 132 17.38 -15.58 2.21
N ARG A 133 17.22 -16.48 1.25
CA ARG A 133 16.03 -17.31 1.17
C ARG A 133 16.42 -18.79 1.12
N PRO A 134 15.79 -19.64 1.94
CA PRO A 134 15.97 -21.09 1.83
C PRO A 134 15.37 -21.58 0.51
N THR A 135 16.10 -22.44 -0.19
CA THR A 135 15.76 -22.96 -1.52
C THR A 135 14.62 -23.98 -1.52
N LYS A 136 14.18 -24.49 -0.36
CA LYS A 136 13.10 -25.47 -0.25
C LYS A 136 12.13 -25.13 0.88
N ALA A 137 10.84 -25.40 0.64
CA ALA A 137 9.88 -25.58 1.70
C ALA A 137 10.32 -26.78 2.55
N ARG A 138 10.44 -26.61 3.87
CA ARG A 138 10.68 -27.72 4.79
C ARG A 138 9.54 -28.73 4.64
N ASN A 139 9.77 -29.82 3.91
CA ASN A 139 8.99 -31.04 4.05
C ASN A 139 9.46 -31.74 5.32
N GLU A 140 8.54 -32.09 6.21
CA GLU A 140 8.82 -32.71 7.51
C GLU A 140 9.46 -34.11 7.42
N GLU A 141 9.60 -34.67 6.22
CA GLU A 141 10.18 -36.00 5.97
C GLU A 141 11.63 -35.99 5.46
N ALA A 142 12.24 -34.83 5.22
CA ALA A 142 13.62 -34.75 4.73
C ALA A 142 14.64 -34.73 5.88
N GLU A 143 14.99 -35.90 6.41
CA GLU A 143 16.25 -36.11 7.15
C GLU A 143 17.43 -36.15 6.18
N GLU A 144 17.79 -35.02 5.57
CA GLU A 144 19.05 -34.90 4.81
C GLU A 144 19.81 -33.61 5.14
N SER A 145 21.13 -33.76 5.22
CA SER A 145 22.10 -32.84 5.79
C SER A 145 22.08 -31.41 5.21
N GLY A 146 21.55 -30.45 5.98
CA GLY A 146 22.30 -29.33 6.54
C GLY A 146 23.12 -28.39 5.63
N LYS A 147 22.87 -28.30 4.33
CA LYS A 147 23.32 -27.19 3.46
C LYS A 147 22.27 -26.93 2.38
N ASP A 148 21.12 -26.39 2.78
CA ASP A 148 20.25 -25.72 1.81
C ASP A 148 21.05 -24.54 1.22
N GLU A 149 21.20 -24.49 -0.11
CA GLU A 149 21.85 -23.38 -0.80
C GLU A 149 21.00 -22.12 -0.58
N MET A 150 21.43 -21.27 0.38
CA MET A 150 20.81 -19.96 0.60
C MET A 150 21.28 -19.02 -0.50
N PHE A 151 20.38 -18.65 -1.42
CA PHE A 151 20.67 -17.60 -2.39
C PHE A 151 20.66 -16.24 -1.67
N ALA A 152 21.75 -15.49 -1.86
CA ALA A 152 21.86 -14.11 -1.39
C ALA A 152 21.22 -13.18 -2.42
N HIS A 153 20.23 -12.40 -1.97
CA HIS A 153 19.55 -11.40 -2.79
C HIS A 153 19.99 -10.01 -2.32
N PRO A 154 20.87 -9.33 -3.06
CA PRO A 154 21.24 -7.96 -2.73
C PRO A 154 20.05 -7.03 -2.91
N PHE A 155 19.97 -5.98 -2.10
CA PHE A 155 18.93 -4.96 -2.19
C PHE A 155 19.45 -3.58 -1.81
N ILE A 156 18.74 -2.57 -2.29
CA ILE A 156 18.76 -1.18 -1.84
C ILE A 156 17.35 -0.84 -1.37
N LEU A 157 17.23 -0.29 -0.17
CA LEU A 157 15.99 0.26 0.36
C LEU A 157 16.19 1.74 0.64
N CYS A 158 15.22 2.56 0.23
CA CYS A 158 15.14 3.98 0.54
C CYS A 158 13.88 4.25 1.35
N SER A 159 14.00 5.04 2.43
CA SER A 159 12.87 5.57 3.19
C SER A 159 12.96 7.08 3.31
N VAL A 160 11.84 7.76 3.14
CA VAL A 160 11.70 9.22 3.30
C VAL A 160 10.80 9.48 4.51
N ASN A 161 11.32 10.21 5.49
CA ASN A 161 10.64 10.52 6.74
C ASN A 161 10.65 12.03 6.99
N SER A 162 9.55 12.59 7.50
CA SER A 162 9.54 13.99 7.95
C SER A 162 9.89 14.13 9.43
N THR A 163 10.29 15.33 9.80
CA THR A 163 10.50 15.73 11.19
C THR A 163 9.20 16.16 11.87
N GLU A 164 9.17 16.09 13.21
CA GLU A 164 8.11 16.70 14.00
C GLU A 164 8.24 18.22 13.98
N GLN A 165 7.12 18.91 13.82
CA GLN A 165 7.12 20.36 13.99
C GLN A 165 7.42 20.69 15.46
N GLN A 166 8.41 21.55 15.67
CA GLN A 166 8.80 21.97 17.00
C GLN A 166 7.62 22.60 17.74
N ARG A 167 7.24 21.98 18.87
CA ARG A 167 6.18 22.51 19.73
C ARG A 167 6.78 23.58 20.63
N LYS A 168 6.33 24.83 20.47
CA LYS A 168 6.63 25.92 21.40
C LYS A 168 5.79 25.70 22.65
N ASN A 169 6.41 25.15 23.69
CA ASN A 169 5.73 24.91 24.97
C ASN A 169 6.09 26.03 25.95
N LEU A 170 5.12 26.50 26.73
CA LEU A 170 5.37 27.38 27.87
C LEU A 170 5.52 26.51 29.12
N MET A 171 6.67 26.57 29.76
CA MET A 171 6.97 25.87 31.01
C MET A 171 7.05 26.88 32.14
N PHE A 172 6.71 26.45 33.35
CA PHE A 172 6.93 27.26 34.55
C PHE A 172 8.16 26.73 35.28
N ASP A 173 9.18 27.57 35.41
CA ASP A 173 10.35 27.26 36.21
C ASP A 173 10.00 27.44 37.69
N TYR A 174 9.92 26.35 38.44
CA TYR A 174 9.59 26.41 39.87
C TYR A 174 10.72 27.00 40.73
N VAL A 175 11.96 27.00 40.25
CA VAL A 175 13.12 27.55 40.96
C VAL A 175 13.14 29.07 40.80
N GLU A 176 13.10 29.54 39.55
CA GLU A 176 13.12 30.97 39.22
C GLU A 176 11.74 31.64 39.29
N ARG A 177 10.66 30.84 39.45
CA ARG A 177 9.25 31.27 39.52
C ARG A 177 8.80 32.10 38.31
N GLU A 178 9.26 31.74 37.13
CA GLU A 178 8.97 32.45 35.88
C GLU A 178 8.46 31.52 34.77
N PHE A 179 7.69 32.08 33.85
CA PHE A 179 7.27 31.38 32.65
C PHE A 179 8.41 31.42 31.63
N LYS A 180 8.96 30.25 31.29
CA LYS A 180 9.98 30.06 30.25
C LYS A 180 9.37 29.41 29.03
N TYR A 181 9.74 29.86 27.85
CA TYR A 181 9.47 29.09 26.65
C TYR A 181 10.48 27.95 26.54
N ASN A 182 10.01 26.74 26.25
CA ASN A 182 10.85 25.61 25.85
C ASN A 182 10.81 25.50 24.33
N ILE A 183 11.99 25.59 23.71
CA ILE A 183 12.16 25.26 22.30
C ILE A 183 13.13 24.10 22.29
N ILE A 184 12.61 22.91 21.96
CA ILE A 184 13.46 21.82 21.53
C ILE A 184 14.05 22.28 20.18
N VAL A 185 15.37 22.35 20.09
CA VAL A 185 16.06 22.82 18.87
C VAL A 185 16.30 21.67 17.91
N ASP A 186 16.53 20.47 18.43
CA ASP A 186 16.78 19.27 17.62
C ASP A 186 15.45 18.66 17.13
N PRO A 187 15.23 18.58 15.81
CA PRO A 187 14.00 18.02 15.26
C PRO A 187 13.95 16.51 15.43
N ILE A 188 12.83 16.02 15.97
CA ILE A 188 12.58 14.58 16.11
C ILE A 188 12.18 14.01 14.75
N ILE A 189 12.89 12.99 14.28
CA ILE A 189 12.62 12.32 13.01
C ILE A 189 11.52 11.26 13.21
N LYS A 190 10.45 11.28 12.40
CA LYS A 190 9.32 10.35 12.50
C LYS A 190 9.59 9.00 11.81
N LEU A 191 10.54 8.24 12.34
CA LEU A 191 10.89 6.90 11.81
C LEU A 191 9.74 5.89 11.89
N SER A 192 8.75 6.08 12.76
CA SER A 192 7.56 5.22 12.85
C SER A 192 6.48 5.50 11.80
N SER A 193 6.68 6.48 10.92
CA SER A 193 5.69 6.91 9.92
C SER A 193 6.40 7.40 8.65
N PRO A 194 7.06 6.49 7.91
CA PRO A 194 7.63 6.84 6.61
C PRO A 194 6.56 7.37 5.67
N GLU A 195 6.90 8.46 4.97
CA GLU A 195 5.99 9.14 4.05
C GLU A 195 5.99 8.47 2.69
N GLN A 196 7.17 8.05 2.23
CA GLN A 196 7.34 7.24 1.03
C GLN A 196 8.74 6.60 0.98
N GLY A 197 8.99 5.79 -0.04
CA GLY A 197 10.28 5.15 -0.25
C GLY A 197 10.19 4.05 -1.29
N PHE A 198 11.22 3.23 -1.40
CA PHE A 198 11.23 2.10 -2.31
C PHE A 198 12.12 0.96 -1.82
N PHE A 199 11.89 -0.23 -2.39
CA PHE A 199 12.75 -1.40 -2.29
C PHE A 199 13.12 -1.88 -3.69
N TYR A 200 14.42 -2.00 -3.96
CA TYR A 200 14.98 -2.41 -5.25
C TYR A 200 16.04 -3.51 -5.06
N PRO A 201 16.09 -4.53 -5.92
CA PRO A 201 15.10 -4.87 -6.94
C PRO A 201 13.77 -5.33 -6.35
N SER A 202 12.70 -5.26 -7.14
CA SER A 202 11.48 -6.00 -6.79
C SER A 202 11.71 -7.52 -6.87
N VAL A 203 10.74 -8.31 -6.41
CA VAL A 203 10.81 -9.77 -6.43
C VAL A 203 9.61 -10.30 -7.17
N THR A 204 9.85 -11.18 -8.13
CA THR A 204 8.83 -11.89 -8.91
C THR A 204 9.23 -13.35 -8.96
N ASP A 205 8.29 -14.24 -8.63
CA ASP A 205 8.51 -15.69 -8.54
C ASP A 205 9.71 -16.07 -7.68
N ASN A 206 9.94 -15.29 -6.61
CA ASN A 206 11.05 -15.45 -5.69
C ASN A 206 12.44 -15.08 -6.26
N TYR A 207 12.50 -14.53 -7.48
CA TYR A 207 13.71 -14.01 -8.11
C TYR A 207 13.74 -12.49 -8.09
N SER A 208 14.94 -11.91 -8.04
CA SER A 208 15.12 -10.44 -8.11
C SER A 208 14.86 -9.95 -9.54
N ASP A 209 13.85 -9.11 -9.72
CA ASP A 209 13.55 -8.46 -11.00
C ASP A 209 14.15 -7.05 -11.02
N VAL A 210 15.31 -6.93 -11.67
CA VAL A 210 16.08 -5.67 -11.82
C VAL A 210 15.39 -4.62 -12.69
N ASN A 211 14.34 -5.00 -13.43
CA ASN A 211 13.56 -4.09 -14.26
C ASN A 211 12.36 -3.49 -13.53
N ARG A 212 12.15 -3.87 -12.27
CA ARG A 212 11.04 -3.42 -11.46
C ARG A 212 11.49 -2.96 -10.07
N VAL A 213 10.72 -2.07 -9.48
CA VAL A 213 10.95 -1.51 -8.14
C VAL A 213 9.64 -1.54 -7.34
N LEU A 214 9.74 -1.85 -6.05
CA LEU A 214 8.60 -1.73 -5.15
C LEU A 214 8.57 -0.33 -4.55
N TYR A 215 7.73 0.54 -5.08
CA TYR A 215 7.44 1.86 -4.49
C TYR A 215 6.48 1.70 -3.30
N CYS A 216 6.73 2.48 -2.25
CA CYS A 216 5.98 2.46 -1.00
C CYS A 216 5.52 3.88 -0.65
N THR A 217 4.27 4.05 -0.24
CA THR A 217 3.70 5.33 0.23
C THR A 217 3.00 5.19 1.57
N GLY A 218 3.14 6.22 2.40
CA GLY A 218 2.41 6.40 3.65
C GLY A 218 0.91 6.67 3.42
N LYS A 219 0.54 7.23 2.26
CA LYS A 219 -0.83 7.62 1.90
C LYS A 219 -1.50 6.57 1.01
N SER A 220 -2.51 5.88 1.55
CA SER A 220 -3.22 4.81 0.85
C SER A 220 -3.95 5.32 -0.39
N ASN A 221 -3.76 4.68 -1.54
CA ASN A 221 -4.29 5.01 -2.87
C ASN A 221 -3.85 6.37 -3.43
N TYR A 222 -2.85 7.00 -2.82
CA TYR A 222 -2.32 8.29 -3.27
C TYR A 222 -0.79 8.18 -3.42
N PRO A 223 -0.31 7.44 -4.43
CA PRO A 223 1.11 7.44 -4.78
C PRO A 223 1.55 8.84 -5.21
N ASP A 224 2.81 9.20 -4.96
CA ASP A 224 3.41 10.46 -5.38
C ASP A 224 3.88 10.35 -6.84
N PRO A 225 3.20 11.01 -7.81
CA PRO A 225 3.57 10.90 -9.21
C PRO A 225 4.95 11.50 -9.50
N GLN A 226 5.32 12.58 -8.79
CA GLN A 226 6.61 13.23 -8.99
C GLN A 226 7.74 12.30 -8.57
N PHE A 227 7.60 11.61 -7.43
CA PHE A 227 8.59 10.62 -7.01
C PHE A 227 8.69 9.44 -7.99
N ILE A 228 7.57 8.95 -8.48
CA ILE A 228 7.55 7.80 -9.41
C ILE A 228 8.18 8.17 -10.77
N GLU A 229 7.75 9.29 -11.36
CA GLU A 229 8.12 9.64 -12.73
C GLU A 229 9.48 10.33 -12.81
N GLN A 230 9.78 11.25 -11.89
CA GLN A 230 10.98 12.09 -11.96
C GLN A 230 12.17 11.47 -11.21
N VAL A 231 11.92 10.85 -10.04
CA VAL A 231 12.99 10.27 -9.23
C VAL A 231 13.27 8.82 -9.63
N LEU A 232 12.24 7.99 -9.71
CA LEU A 232 12.39 6.57 -10.06
C LEU A 232 12.37 6.31 -11.57
N ASN A 233 11.87 7.24 -12.39
CA ASN A 233 11.66 7.04 -13.82
C ASN A 233 10.91 5.72 -14.09
N ALA A 234 9.80 5.52 -13.37
CA ALA A 234 8.97 4.33 -13.45
C ALA A 234 7.57 4.64 -13.97
N GLU A 235 6.91 3.64 -14.53
CA GLU A 235 5.52 3.72 -15.00
C GLU A 235 4.57 3.73 -13.80
N ARG A 236 3.58 4.63 -13.82
CA ARG A 236 2.53 4.67 -12.80
C ARG A 236 1.61 3.45 -12.95
N SER A 237 1.26 2.82 -11.83
CA SER A 237 0.25 1.76 -11.77
C SER A 237 -1.13 2.30 -11.36
N VAL A 238 -2.19 1.65 -11.84
CA VAL A 238 -3.57 1.88 -11.37
C VAL A 238 -3.67 1.50 -9.89
N THR A 239 -4.31 2.35 -9.09
CA THR A 239 -4.57 2.05 -7.67
C THR A 239 -5.82 1.21 -7.50
N ALA A 240 -5.92 0.45 -6.40
CA ALA A 240 -7.14 -0.31 -6.09
C ALA A 240 -8.38 0.58 -5.95
N LEU A 241 -8.22 1.86 -5.53
CA LEU A 241 -9.31 2.82 -5.49
C LEU A 241 -9.80 3.23 -6.89
N GLU A 242 -8.87 3.47 -7.82
CA GLU A 242 -9.20 3.79 -9.21
C GLU A 242 -9.86 2.59 -9.90
N GLU A 243 -9.30 1.41 -9.71
CA GLU A 243 -9.83 0.15 -10.26
C GLU A 243 -11.26 -0.12 -9.76
N ARG A 244 -11.53 0.15 -8.47
CA ARG A 244 -12.91 0.10 -7.94
C ARG A 244 -13.83 1.12 -8.59
N SER A 245 -13.35 2.34 -8.82
CA SER A 245 -14.14 3.38 -9.49
C SER A 245 -14.49 2.95 -10.92
N PHE A 246 -13.55 2.36 -11.65
CA PHE A 246 -13.80 1.84 -12.99
C PHE A 246 -14.88 0.77 -12.98
N PHE A 247 -14.81 -0.19 -12.05
CA PHE A 247 -15.85 -1.19 -11.90
C PHE A 247 -17.21 -0.57 -11.58
N GLU A 248 -17.28 0.35 -10.61
CA GLU A 248 -18.53 1.05 -10.26
C GLU A 248 -19.13 1.80 -11.47
N ASP A 249 -18.32 2.44 -12.28
CA ASP A 249 -18.78 3.18 -13.46
C ASP A 249 -19.21 2.26 -14.61
N ILE A 250 -18.51 1.13 -14.82
CA ILE A 250 -18.94 0.07 -15.75
C ILE A 250 -20.31 -0.50 -15.33
N VAL A 251 -20.49 -0.77 -14.03
CA VAL A 251 -21.76 -1.30 -13.51
C VAL A 251 -22.88 -0.27 -13.69
N LYS A 252 -22.64 1.02 -13.45
CA LYS A 252 -23.63 2.09 -13.69
C LYS A 252 -23.99 2.24 -15.17
N GLU A 253 -23.03 2.13 -16.08
CA GLU A 253 -23.26 2.22 -17.52
C GLU A 253 -24.17 1.07 -18.02
N LEU A 254 -24.01 -0.12 -17.43
CA LEU A 254 -24.75 -1.33 -17.84
C LEU A 254 -26.09 -1.51 -17.13
N ALA A 255 -26.16 -1.26 -15.83
CA ALA A 255 -27.33 -1.49 -14.99
C ALA A 255 -28.13 -0.22 -14.66
N GLY A 256 -27.57 0.96 -14.97
CA GLY A 256 -28.10 2.27 -14.58
C GLY A 256 -27.63 2.73 -13.19
N GLU A 257 -27.96 3.96 -12.83
CA GLU A 257 -27.55 4.56 -11.54
C GLU A 257 -28.28 3.98 -10.31
N GLN A 258 -29.37 3.26 -10.52
CA GLN A 258 -30.21 2.72 -9.44
C GLN A 258 -30.16 1.20 -9.46
N LEU A 259 -29.53 0.63 -8.44
CA LEU A 259 -29.50 -0.80 -8.16
C LEU A 259 -30.16 -1.05 -6.80
N ASP A 260 -30.98 -2.10 -6.72
CA ASP A 260 -31.41 -2.57 -5.41
C ASP A 260 -30.26 -3.29 -4.70
N THR A 261 -30.35 -3.27 -3.37
CA THR A 261 -29.34 -3.84 -2.47
C THR A 261 -29.18 -5.34 -2.62
N THR A 262 -30.20 -6.06 -3.09
CA THR A 262 -30.15 -7.51 -3.29
C THR A 262 -29.28 -7.86 -4.50
N THR A 263 -29.51 -7.18 -5.63
CA THR A 263 -28.65 -7.32 -6.81
C THR A 263 -27.22 -6.93 -6.51
N LEU A 264 -26.99 -5.82 -5.80
CA LEU A 264 -25.64 -5.41 -5.44
C LEU A 264 -24.95 -6.41 -4.50
N ALA A 265 -25.68 -6.99 -3.56
CA ALA A 265 -25.16 -8.06 -2.70
C ALA A 265 -24.78 -9.32 -3.51
N GLN A 266 -25.59 -9.69 -4.51
CA GLN A 266 -25.31 -10.82 -5.38
C GLN A 266 -24.05 -10.57 -6.23
N VAL A 267 -23.89 -9.36 -6.79
CA VAL A 267 -22.67 -8.99 -7.53
C VAL A 267 -21.42 -9.18 -6.66
N TYR A 268 -21.45 -8.70 -5.43
CA TYR A 268 -20.32 -8.87 -4.51
C TYR A 268 -20.09 -10.33 -4.11
N GLU A 269 -21.15 -11.13 -3.96
CA GLU A 269 -21.05 -12.57 -3.67
C GLU A 269 -20.43 -13.35 -4.84
N GLU A 270 -20.84 -13.08 -6.08
CA GLU A 270 -20.27 -13.73 -7.27
C GLU A 270 -18.79 -13.39 -7.44
N ILE A 271 -18.39 -12.14 -7.22
CA ILE A 271 -16.97 -11.75 -7.27
C ILE A 271 -16.19 -12.38 -6.12
N GLN A 272 -16.78 -12.46 -4.92
CA GLN A 272 -16.15 -13.13 -3.79
C GLN A 272 -15.89 -14.62 -4.09
N GLN A 273 -16.79 -15.31 -4.79
CA GLN A 273 -16.56 -16.69 -5.24
C GLN A 273 -15.39 -16.80 -6.23
N VAL A 274 -15.20 -15.81 -7.11
CA VAL A 274 -14.02 -15.75 -7.99
C VAL A 274 -12.74 -15.59 -7.18
N ILE A 275 -12.76 -14.74 -6.14
CA ILE A 275 -11.62 -14.55 -5.23
C ILE A 275 -11.29 -15.85 -4.50
N GLU A 276 -12.29 -16.52 -3.93
CA GLU A 276 -12.13 -17.79 -3.20
C GLU A 276 -11.67 -18.93 -4.12
N GLY A 277 -12.15 -18.95 -5.37
CA GLY A 277 -11.72 -19.93 -6.38
C GLY A 277 -10.25 -19.80 -6.77
N GLY A 278 -9.69 -18.59 -6.70
CA GLY A 278 -8.27 -18.30 -6.95
C GLY A 278 -7.39 -18.30 -5.70
N GLU A 279 -7.91 -18.66 -4.53
CA GLU A 279 -7.10 -18.67 -3.30
C GLU A 279 -5.98 -19.70 -3.38
N GLY A 280 -4.74 -19.22 -3.29
CA GLY A 280 -3.54 -20.05 -3.29
C GLY A 280 -2.72 -19.93 -4.57
N GLU A 281 -3.28 -19.37 -5.64
CA GLU A 281 -2.55 -19.04 -6.86
C GLU A 281 -1.49 -17.95 -6.63
N GLU A 282 -0.50 -17.88 -7.53
CA GLU A 282 0.58 -16.89 -7.44
C GLU A 282 0.13 -15.50 -7.86
N GLU A 283 -0.71 -15.42 -8.90
CA GLU A 283 -1.36 -14.18 -9.33
C GLU A 283 -2.73 -14.00 -8.65
N PRO A 284 -3.10 -12.76 -8.29
CA PRO A 284 -4.43 -12.49 -7.77
C PRO A 284 -5.47 -12.71 -8.87
N PRO A 285 -6.66 -13.26 -8.54
CA PRO A 285 -7.74 -13.44 -9.50
C PRO A 285 -8.17 -12.09 -10.08
N LYS A 286 -8.38 -12.07 -11.39
CA LYS A 286 -8.81 -10.90 -12.15
C LYS A 286 -10.16 -11.15 -12.83
N LEU A 287 -10.78 -10.06 -13.26
CA LEU A 287 -12.05 -10.03 -13.95
C LEU A 287 -11.84 -9.34 -15.30
N ASP A 288 -12.01 -10.09 -16.38
CA ASP A 288 -12.10 -9.53 -17.72
C ASP A 288 -13.55 -9.11 -18.05
N TYR A 289 -13.78 -8.60 -19.26
CA TYR A 289 -15.10 -8.19 -19.70
C TYR A 289 -16.13 -9.34 -19.74
N LYS A 290 -15.72 -10.59 -19.94
CA LYS A 290 -16.61 -11.76 -19.94
C LYS A 290 -16.94 -12.19 -18.53
N ASP A 291 -15.98 -12.10 -17.61
CA ASP A 291 -16.22 -12.37 -16.20
C ASP A 291 -17.22 -11.35 -15.64
N VAL A 292 -17.06 -10.07 -15.98
CA VAL A 292 -18.03 -9.02 -15.60
C VAL A 292 -19.41 -9.26 -16.21
N GLU A 293 -19.49 -9.65 -17.49
CA GLU A 293 -20.78 -10.05 -18.11
C GLU A 293 -21.46 -11.16 -17.31
N ARG A 294 -20.70 -12.22 -17.00
CA ARG A 294 -21.22 -13.38 -16.26
C ARG A 294 -21.70 -12.99 -14.86
N VAL A 295 -20.91 -12.21 -14.12
CA VAL A 295 -21.24 -11.73 -12.78
C VAL A 295 -22.52 -10.90 -12.79
N LEU A 296 -22.66 -9.96 -13.74
CA LEU A 296 -23.85 -9.10 -13.80
C LEU A 296 -25.09 -9.88 -14.24
N ALA A 297 -24.95 -10.80 -15.20
CA ALA A 297 -26.04 -11.65 -15.66
C ALA A 297 -26.52 -12.62 -14.55
N SER A 298 -25.61 -13.25 -13.79
CA SER A 298 -25.98 -14.11 -12.66
C SER A 298 -26.59 -13.33 -11.50
N SER A 299 -26.26 -12.04 -11.38
CA SER A 299 -26.79 -11.15 -10.35
C SER A 299 -28.17 -10.56 -10.66
N GLY A 300 -28.75 -10.89 -11.82
CA GLY A 300 -30.09 -10.45 -12.21
C GLY A 300 -30.12 -9.11 -12.96
N VAL A 301 -28.98 -8.62 -13.45
CA VAL A 301 -28.95 -7.45 -14.34
C VAL A 301 -29.40 -7.88 -15.75
N GLU A 302 -30.51 -7.34 -16.21
CA GLU A 302 -31.08 -7.68 -17.52
C GLU A 302 -30.32 -6.99 -18.68
N ASN A 303 -30.37 -7.61 -19.86
CA ASN A 303 -29.84 -7.05 -21.12
C ASN A 303 -28.33 -6.75 -21.12
N VAL A 304 -27.55 -7.41 -20.25
CA VAL A 304 -26.09 -7.41 -20.29
C VAL A 304 -25.63 -8.37 -21.40
N THR A 305 -24.80 -7.87 -22.32
CA THR A 305 -24.19 -8.66 -23.39
C THR A 305 -22.71 -8.34 -23.47
N ALA A 306 -21.89 -9.32 -23.86
CA ALA A 306 -20.44 -9.15 -24.04
C ALA A 306 -20.06 -7.85 -24.78
N GLU A 307 -20.76 -7.53 -25.87
CA GLU A 307 -20.50 -6.31 -26.67
C GLU A 307 -20.75 -5.02 -25.89
N LYS A 308 -21.73 -4.99 -24.99
CA LYS A 308 -22.00 -3.82 -24.15
C LYS A 308 -20.95 -3.68 -23.06
N VAL A 309 -20.54 -4.79 -22.45
CA VAL A 309 -19.48 -4.79 -21.43
C VAL A 309 -18.15 -4.36 -22.04
N GLU A 310 -17.78 -4.90 -23.20
CA GLU A 310 -16.57 -4.50 -23.94
C GLU A 310 -16.55 -2.99 -24.24
N ARG A 311 -17.69 -2.43 -24.68
CA ARG A 311 -17.81 -0.97 -24.89
C ARG A 311 -17.71 -0.17 -23.60
N ALA A 312 -18.23 -0.68 -22.49
CA ALA A 312 -18.12 -0.02 -21.19
C ALA A 312 -16.66 0.02 -20.72
N PHE A 313 -15.90 -1.07 -20.88
CA PHE A 313 -14.45 -1.09 -20.60
C PHE A 313 -13.70 -0.07 -21.47
N GLU A 314 -13.95 -0.05 -22.78
CA GLU A 314 -13.34 0.94 -23.69
C GLU A 314 -13.70 2.38 -23.28
N THR A 315 -14.94 2.63 -22.87
CA THR A 315 -15.40 4.00 -22.53
C THR A 315 -14.84 4.48 -21.18
N VAL A 316 -14.70 3.60 -20.20
CA VAL A 316 -14.32 3.95 -18.82
C VAL A 316 -12.80 3.88 -18.62
N ILE A 317 -12.13 2.90 -19.23
CA ILE A 317 -10.72 2.58 -19.00
C ILE A 317 -9.84 2.95 -20.21
N ASP A 318 -10.44 3.15 -21.40
CA ASP A 318 -9.72 3.26 -22.69
C ASP A 318 -8.92 1.98 -23.03
N ASP A 319 -9.35 0.84 -22.47
CA ASP A 319 -8.80 -0.48 -22.76
C ASP A 319 -9.84 -1.59 -22.55
N LYS A 320 -10.36 -2.12 -23.65
CA LYS A 320 -11.29 -3.26 -23.65
C LYS A 320 -10.72 -4.60 -23.17
N TYR A 321 -9.41 -4.74 -23.10
CA TYR A 321 -8.73 -5.97 -22.64
C TYR A 321 -8.17 -5.84 -21.22
N TYR A 322 -8.47 -4.73 -20.53
CA TYR A 322 -8.05 -4.54 -19.15
C TYR A 322 -8.63 -5.64 -18.25
N GLU A 323 -7.80 -6.18 -17.36
CA GLU A 323 -8.18 -7.20 -16.38
C GLU A 323 -8.18 -6.60 -14.98
N MET A 324 -9.37 -6.39 -14.39
CA MET A 324 -9.47 -5.79 -13.05
C MET A 324 -9.17 -6.81 -11.97
N LYS A 325 -8.35 -6.48 -10.96
CA LYS A 325 -8.17 -7.38 -9.81
C LYS A 325 -9.49 -7.53 -9.04
N ALA A 326 -9.95 -8.77 -8.88
CA ALA A 326 -11.24 -9.06 -8.25
C ALA A 326 -11.29 -8.50 -6.81
N SER A 327 -10.17 -8.54 -6.09
CA SER A 327 -10.06 -8.00 -4.73
C SER A 327 -10.11 -6.47 -4.64
N SER A 328 -9.82 -5.75 -5.72
CA SER A 328 -9.87 -4.28 -5.75
C SER A 328 -11.29 -3.76 -5.94
N VAL A 329 -12.11 -4.51 -6.68
CA VAL A 329 -13.43 -4.03 -7.13
C VAL A 329 -14.55 -4.23 -6.10
N ILE A 330 -14.31 -5.02 -5.04
CA ILE A 330 -15.27 -5.21 -3.95
C ILE A 330 -14.75 -4.68 -2.60
N PRO A 331 -15.64 -4.17 -1.73
CA PRO A 331 -15.30 -3.93 -0.34
C PRO A 331 -14.92 -5.23 0.39
N LYS A 332 -14.24 -5.12 1.53
CA LYS A 332 -13.88 -6.28 2.37
C LYS A 332 -15.13 -7.06 2.80
N TYR A 333 -15.30 -8.26 2.24
CA TYR A 333 -16.55 -9.04 2.22
C TYR A 333 -17.14 -9.36 3.61
N THR A 334 -16.28 -9.74 4.56
CA THR A 334 -16.67 -10.19 5.91
C THR A 334 -16.71 -9.09 6.96
N THR A 335 -16.30 -7.87 6.60
CA THR A 335 -16.23 -6.74 7.54
C THR A 335 -17.28 -5.70 7.18
N LYS A 336 -17.72 -4.88 8.15
CA LYS A 336 -18.65 -3.77 7.96
C LYS A 336 -18.03 -2.62 7.14
N SER A 337 -17.70 -2.92 5.88
CA SER A 337 -16.89 -2.10 4.98
C SER A 337 -17.72 -1.16 4.11
N ILE A 338 -19.02 -1.43 3.95
CA ILE A 338 -19.97 -0.56 3.24
C ILE A 338 -20.54 0.44 4.25
N LYS A 339 -20.53 1.73 3.88
CA LYS A 339 -21.16 2.80 4.65
C LYS A 339 -22.38 3.34 3.93
N ILE A 340 -23.53 3.26 4.57
CA ILE A 340 -24.78 3.88 4.12
C ILE A 340 -24.96 5.15 4.93
N GLU A 341 -24.78 6.30 4.29
CA GLU A 341 -24.88 7.60 4.94
C GLU A 341 -26.28 8.20 4.76
N THR A 342 -26.92 8.52 5.88
CA THR A 342 -28.21 9.21 5.90
C THR A 342 -28.09 10.46 6.76
N LYS A 343 -29.10 11.35 6.70
CA LYS A 343 -29.16 12.52 7.58
C LYS A 343 -29.16 12.17 9.08
N VAL A 344 -29.70 11.01 9.44
CA VAL A 344 -29.97 10.65 10.85
C VAL A 344 -28.85 9.80 11.45
N ALA A 345 -28.27 8.91 10.65
CA ALA A 345 -27.23 7.99 11.08
C ALA A 345 -26.39 7.47 9.91
N THR A 346 -25.21 6.94 10.24
CA THR A 346 -24.39 6.13 9.34
C THR A 346 -24.56 4.66 9.73
N ILE A 347 -24.97 3.83 8.78
CA ILE A 347 -25.09 2.38 8.95
C ILE A 347 -23.87 1.74 8.30
N SER A 348 -23.19 0.84 9.01
CA SER A 348 -22.06 0.07 8.48
C SER A 348 -22.44 -1.41 8.37
N VAL A 349 -22.35 -1.95 7.16
CA VAL A 349 -22.79 -3.31 6.81
C VAL A 349 -21.72 -4.01 5.97
N SER A 350 -21.63 -5.33 6.07
CA SER A 350 -20.77 -6.15 5.22
C SER A 350 -21.43 -6.41 3.87
N PRO A 351 -20.66 -6.60 2.78
CA PRO A 351 -21.20 -7.06 1.50
C PRO A 351 -22.15 -8.26 1.60
N GLN A 352 -21.81 -9.29 2.40
CA GLN A 352 -22.67 -10.47 2.58
C GLN A 352 -24.03 -10.17 3.23
N ASP A 353 -24.08 -9.16 4.10
CA ASP A 353 -25.26 -8.79 4.90
C ASP A 353 -26.08 -7.69 4.22
N LEU A 354 -25.60 -7.15 3.10
CA LEU A 354 -26.28 -6.10 2.35
C LEU A 354 -27.67 -6.55 1.86
N ARG A 355 -27.86 -7.86 1.64
CA ARG A 355 -29.14 -8.49 1.26
C ARG A 355 -30.27 -8.23 2.26
N TYR A 356 -29.95 -7.96 3.53
CA TYR A 356 -30.93 -7.68 4.59
C TYR A 356 -31.33 -6.20 4.67
N VAL A 357 -30.62 -5.32 3.97
CA VAL A 357 -30.91 -3.90 3.94
C VAL A 357 -31.78 -3.61 2.73
N LYS A 358 -32.90 -2.91 2.89
CA LYS A 358 -33.77 -2.48 1.78
C LYS A 358 -34.21 -1.04 1.96
N GLN A 359 -34.19 -0.26 0.88
CA GLN A 359 -34.85 1.03 0.88
C GLN A 359 -36.32 0.85 0.50
N VAL A 360 -37.22 1.18 1.42
CA VAL A 360 -38.67 1.00 1.25
C VAL A 360 -39.42 2.30 1.45
N ASN A 361 -40.60 2.40 0.86
CA ASN A 361 -41.55 3.47 1.15
C ASN A 361 -42.57 2.97 2.18
N TYR A 362 -42.49 3.51 3.39
CA TYR A 362 -43.44 3.21 4.45
C TYR A 362 -44.28 4.47 4.74
N GLN A 363 -45.60 4.37 4.49
CA GLN A 363 -46.56 5.47 4.68
C GLN A 363 -46.15 6.80 4.02
N GLY A 364 -45.58 6.76 2.82
CA GLY A 364 -45.13 7.94 2.07
C GLY A 364 -43.75 8.46 2.49
N LYS A 365 -43.09 7.81 3.45
CA LYS A 365 -41.74 8.16 3.92
C LYS A 365 -40.73 7.13 3.43
N ARG A 366 -39.58 7.61 2.97
CA ARG A 366 -38.45 6.74 2.62
C ARG A 366 -37.78 6.26 3.89
N CYS A 367 -37.71 4.95 4.05
CA CYS A 367 -37.12 4.26 5.19
C CYS A 367 -36.06 3.29 4.71
N ILE A 368 -35.03 3.08 5.54
CA ILE A 368 -34.11 1.96 5.39
C ILE A 368 -34.61 0.89 6.36
N MET A 369 -35.04 -0.24 5.80
CA MET A 369 -35.44 -1.42 6.54
C MET A 369 -34.24 -2.35 6.63
N ILE A 370 -33.91 -2.79 7.83
CA ILE A 370 -32.88 -3.80 8.07
C ILE A 370 -33.62 -5.00 8.66
N GLU A 371 -33.61 -6.11 7.94
CA GLU A 371 -34.14 -7.38 8.44
C GLU A 371 -33.22 -7.90 9.55
N VAL A 372 -33.81 -8.26 10.68
CA VAL A 372 -33.11 -8.74 11.87
C VAL A 372 -33.79 -10.00 12.36
N ASP A 373 -33.00 -11.06 12.52
CA ASP A 373 -33.49 -12.34 13.06
C ASP A 373 -33.32 -12.42 14.59
N GLU A 374 -32.53 -11.52 15.16
CA GLU A 374 -32.16 -11.48 16.58
C GLU A 374 -32.88 -10.37 17.35
N GLU A 375 -32.93 -10.54 18.68
CA GLU A 375 -33.41 -9.48 19.57
C GLU A 375 -32.50 -8.26 19.49
N VAL A 376 -33.04 -7.14 19.06
CA VAL A 376 -32.29 -5.88 18.98
C VAL A 376 -32.18 -5.27 20.38
N VAL A 377 -30.95 -5.05 20.84
CA VAL A 377 -30.64 -4.48 22.16
C VAL A 377 -30.05 -3.08 22.02
N ILE A 378 -30.62 -2.10 22.71
CA ILE A 378 -30.09 -0.74 22.85
C ILE A 378 -29.78 -0.48 24.32
N GLU A 379 -28.52 -0.27 24.67
CA GLU A 379 -28.08 0.07 26.05
C GLU A 379 -28.64 -0.87 27.14
N GLY A 380 -28.84 -2.15 26.80
CA GLY A 380 -29.40 -3.16 27.70
C GLY A 380 -30.94 -3.30 27.67
N PHE A 381 -31.64 -2.53 26.83
CA PHE A 381 -33.07 -2.67 26.58
C PHE A 381 -33.33 -3.42 25.28
N THR A 382 -34.07 -4.53 25.37
CA THR A 382 -34.60 -5.22 24.18
C THR A 382 -35.74 -4.41 23.59
N LEU A 383 -35.71 -4.15 22.28
CA LEU A 383 -36.81 -3.48 21.58
C LEU A 383 -38.03 -4.39 21.45
N ASN A 384 -39.21 -3.81 21.64
CA ASN A 384 -40.46 -4.47 21.27
C ASN A 384 -40.64 -4.45 19.76
N THR A 385 -41.09 -5.56 19.18
CA THR A 385 -41.47 -5.63 17.77
C THR A 385 -42.76 -4.85 17.54
N GLU A 386 -42.69 -3.76 16.77
CA GLU A 386 -43.87 -3.01 16.35
C GLU A 386 -44.41 -3.60 15.04
N THR A 387 -45.72 -3.91 14.99
CA THR A 387 -46.38 -4.32 13.75
C THR A 387 -46.81 -3.06 13.00
N LEU A 388 -46.14 -2.79 11.90
CA LEU A 388 -46.28 -1.58 11.09
C LEU A 388 -47.33 -1.69 9.98
#